data_AF-A0A8H7NRI7-F1
#
_entry.id   AF-A0A8H7NRI7-F1
#
_cell.length_a   1.000
_cell.length_b   1.000
_cell.length_c   1.000
_cell.angle_alpha   90.00
_cell.angle_beta   90.00
_cell.angle_gamma   90.00
#
_symmetry.space_group_name_H-M   'P 1'
#
loop_
_entity.id
_entity.type
_entity.pdbx_description
1 polymer ?
#
loop_
_entity_poly.entity_id
_entity_poly.type
_entity_poly.pdbx_seq_one_letter_code
_entity_poly.pdbx_strand_id
1 'polypeptide(L)'
;MIATLPDARKADLLEQLESFCHVSPSGRRRALRDFQALAGTLNWAFNVFPLLKPALSNVYSKTAGKTDPHALIYINQAVRVDLAWAARHIATSTGVHFFGQEEWTAADLRFSQLNEEIAYVDASGVGLGLFFPWLNLGYYCERSGSAPLETIFFFEGLATCAVIHTAATHLRRRGAAGPKRVAVFTDNSNTVGIFNSLRATPGYNTLLKSAVDVRLHFDIDVRVHHISGSDNRVADAISRRQFAAALALVPGLRILPFTPPRDALGAPAL
;
A
#
# COMPACT_ATOMS: atom_id res chain seq x y z
N MET A 1 -11.48 16.11 14.28
CA MET A 1 -12.87 15.60 14.36
C MET A 1 -12.83 14.07 14.34
N ILE A 2 -13.50 13.37 15.26
CA ILE A 2 -13.59 11.89 15.27
C ILE A 2 -14.74 11.49 14.35
N ALA A 3 -14.44 10.77 13.27
CA ALA A 3 -15.46 10.08 12.51
C ALA A 3 -15.48 8.61 12.95
N THR A 4 -16.56 8.19 13.58
CA THR A 4 -16.80 6.80 13.96
C THR A 4 -18.04 6.30 13.25
N LEU A 5 -17.98 5.06 12.76
CA LEU A 5 -19.16 4.37 12.26
C LEU A 5 -19.92 3.76 13.45
N PRO A 6 -21.19 4.11 13.70
CA PRO A 6 -21.97 3.47 14.76
C PRO A 6 -22.04 1.95 14.57
N ASP A 7 -22.03 1.18 15.65
CA ASP A 7 -21.96 -0.28 15.61
C ASP A 7 -23.06 -0.92 14.76
N ALA A 8 -24.28 -0.40 14.82
CA ALA A 8 -25.38 -0.85 13.98
C ALA A 8 -25.08 -0.69 12.49
N ARG A 9 -24.58 0.48 12.07
CA ARG A 9 -24.21 0.72 10.66
C ARG A 9 -22.98 -0.10 10.23
N LYS A 10 -22.09 -0.38 11.17
CA LYS A 10 -20.94 -1.27 10.94
C LYS A 10 -21.43 -2.70 10.67
N ALA A 11 -22.39 -3.20 11.46
CA ALA A 11 -23.01 -4.50 11.25
C ALA A 11 -23.74 -4.57 9.90
N ASP A 12 -24.57 -3.56 9.58
CA ASP A 12 -25.29 -3.48 8.29
C ASP A 12 -24.32 -3.51 7.10
N LEU A 13 -23.19 -2.80 7.20
CA LEU A 13 -22.15 -2.78 6.16
C LEU A 13 -21.49 -4.15 5.97
N LEU A 14 -21.19 -4.85 7.06
CA LEU A 14 -20.59 -6.18 7.03
C LEU A 14 -21.57 -7.20 6.42
N GLU A 15 -22.84 -7.16 6.81
CA GLU A 15 -23.90 -8.00 6.23
C GLU A 15 -24.07 -7.72 4.73
N GLN A 16 -24.04 -6.45 4.32
CA GLN A 16 -24.12 -6.09 2.90
C GLN A 16 -22.95 -6.67 2.10
N LEU A 17 -21.71 -6.61 2.63
CA LEU A 17 -20.53 -7.18 1.99
C LEU A 17 -20.61 -8.70 1.87
N GLU A 18 -21.04 -9.37 2.94
CA GLU A 18 -21.21 -10.82 2.97
C GLU A 18 -22.28 -11.27 1.98
N SER A 19 -23.47 -10.67 2.03
CA SER A 19 -24.59 -10.96 1.13
C SER A 19 -24.25 -10.68 -0.34
N PHE A 20 -23.50 -9.61 -0.62
CA PHE A 20 -23.03 -9.33 -1.97
C PHE A 20 -22.08 -10.41 -2.46
N CYS A 21 -21.18 -10.91 -1.61
CA CYS A 21 -20.22 -11.96 -1.93
C CYS A 21 -20.79 -13.38 -1.84
N HIS A 22 -22.01 -13.56 -1.33
CA HIS A 22 -22.64 -14.87 -1.18
C HIS A 22 -23.01 -15.44 -2.55
N VAL A 23 -22.43 -16.60 -2.86
CA VAL A 23 -22.55 -17.28 -4.15
C VAL A 23 -23.35 -18.56 -3.98
N SER A 24 -24.67 -18.50 -4.22
CA SER A 24 -25.48 -19.71 -4.45
C SER A 24 -25.36 -20.16 -5.93
N PRO A 25 -25.79 -21.39 -6.31
CA PRO A 25 -25.75 -21.86 -7.69
C PRO A 25 -26.43 -20.92 -8.70
N SER A 26 -27.47 -20.19 -8.28
CA SER A 26 -28.19 -19.17 -9.07
C SER A 26 -27.71 -17.73 -8.82
N GLY A 27 -26.96 -17.49 -7.75
CA GLY A 27 -26.60 -16.15 -7.25
C GLY A 27 -25.18 -15.67 -7.60
N ARG A 28 -24.57 -16.14 -8.70
CA ARG A 28 -23.18 -15.75 -9.06
C ARG A 28 -23.06 -14.40 -9.77
N ARG A 29 -24.19 -13.80 -10.13
CA ARG A 29 -24.24 -12.53 -10.86
C ARG A 29 -25.01 -11.48 -10.06
N ARG A 30 -24.67 -10.21 -10.28
CA ARG A 30 -25.42 -9.05 -9.76
C ARG A 30 -25.57 -8.04 -10.89
N ALA A 31 -26.62 -7.23 -10.85
CA ALA A 31 -26.81 -6.18 -11.85
C ALA A 31 -25.74 -5.10 -11.67
N LEU A 32 -25.41 -4.36 -12.74
CA LEU A 32 -24.47 -3.23 -12.67
C LEU A 32 -24.86 -2.23 -11.58
N ARG A 33 -26.16 -1.92 -11.46
CA ARG A 33 -26.68 -1.04 -10.41
C ARG A 33 -26.35 -1.53 -8.99
N ASP A 34 -26.29 -2.84 -8.77
CA ASP A 34 -26.00 -3.41 -7.45
C ASP A 34 -24.52 -3.22 -7.11
N PHE A 35 -23.61 -3.40 -8.09
CA PHE A 35 -22.20 -3.07 -7.95
C PHE A 35 -21.99 -1.57 -7.66
N GLN A 36 -22.70 -0.70 -8.37
CA GLN A 36 -22.61 0.75 -8.20
C GLN A 36 -23.15 1.18 -6.82
N ALA A 37 -24.26 0.60 -6.37
CA ALA A 37 -24.81 0.83 -5.05
C ALA A 37 -23.82 0.42 -3.95
N LEU A 38 -23.24 -0.79 -4.05
CA LEU A 38 -22.21 -1.25 -3.12
C LEU A 38 -20.98 -0.31 -3.12
N ALA A 39 -20.50 0.09 -4.30
CA ALA A 39 -19.37 1.00 -4.42
C ALA A 39 -19.69 2.38 -3.79
N GLY A 40 -20.92 2.87 -3.94
CA GLY A 40 -21.39 4.09 -3.29
C GLY A 40 -21.33 3.98 -1.76
N THR A 41 -21.90 2.91 -1.20
CA THR A 41 -21.85 2.65 0.25
C THR A 41 -20.41 2.55 0.75
N LEU A 42 -19.55 1.83 0.04
CA LEU A 42 -18.14 1.67 0.43
C LEU A 42 -17.36 2.98 0.35
N ASN A 43 -17.58 3.82 -0.66
CA ASN A 43 -16.94 5.14 -0.70
C ASN A 43 -17.32 5.99 0.50
N TRP A 44 -18.58 5.94 0.91
CA TRP A 44 -19.01 6.63 2.12
C TRP A 44 -18.31 6.06 3.36
N ALA A 45 -18.27 4.74 3.51
CA ALA A 45 -17.61 4.07 4.61
C ALA A 45 -16.08 4.35 4.64
N PHE A 46 -15.45 4.54 3.48
CA PHE A 46 -14.04 4.86 3.37
C PHE A 46 -13.70 6.32 3.71
N ASN A 47 -14.69 7.17 4.00
CA ASN A 47 -14.41 8.41 4.73
C ASN A 47 -14.07 8.14 6.21
N VAL A 48 -14.55 7.02 6.76
CA VAL A 48 -14.19 6.52 8.10
C VAL A 48 -12.99 5.57 8.03
N PHE A 49 -12.91 4.75 6.98
CA PHE A 49 -11.82 3.78 6.76
C PHE A 49 -11.02 4.09 5.48
N PRO A 50 -10.29 5.22 5.42
CA PRO A 50 -9.64 5.69 4.19
C PRO A 50 -8.60 4.72 3.63
N LEU A 51 -7.99 3.90 4.48
CA LEU A 51 -7.00 2.91 4.04
C LEU A 51 -7.60 1.73 3.26
N LEU A 52 -8.92 1.54 3.32
CA LEU A 52 -9.60 0.40 2.69
C LEU A 52 -10.03 0.64 1.24
N LYS A 53 -9.76 1.83 0.69
CA LYS A 53 -9.98 2.19 -0.73
C LYS A 53 -9.50 1.14 -1.75
N PRO A 54 -8.37 0.42 -1.55
CA PRO A 54 -7.92 -0.63 -2.47
C PRO A 54 -8.97 -1.73 -2.73
N ALA A 55 -9.92 -1.93 -1.81
CA ALA A 55 -10.97 -2.94 -1.97
C ALA A 55 -11.92 -2.70 -3.15
N LEU A 56 -11.99 -1.46 -3.66
CA LEU A 56 -12.83 -1.12 -4.82
C LEU A 56 -12.12 -1.31 -6.17
N SER A 57 -10.83 -1.65 -6.20
CA SER A 57 -10.06 -1.77 -7.45
C SER A 57 -10.70 -2.76 -8.44
N ASN A 58 -10.94 -4.00 -8.00
CA ASN A 58 -11.55 -5.02 -8.86
C ASN A 58 -13.04 -4.75 -9.15
N VAL A 59 -13.75 -4.09 -8.23
CA VAL A 59 -15.13 -3.64 -8.45
C VAL A 59 -15.19 -2.66 -9.61
N TYR A 60 -14.40 -1.59 -9.56
CA TYR A 60 -14.35 -0.59 -10.63
C TYR A 60 -13.85 -1.15 -11.95
N SER A 61 -12.82 -2.00 -11.92
CA SER A 61 -12.35 -2.69 -13.13
C SER A 61 -13.45 -3.54 -13.76
N LYS A 62 -14.32 -4.18 -12.97
CA LYS A 62 -15.44 -4.98 -13.50
C LYS A 62 -16.61 -4.16 -13.97
N THR A 63 -16.86 -2.98 -13.43
CA THR A 63 -17.94 -2.11 -13.90
C THR A 63 -17.51 -1.15 -15.00
N ALA A 64 -16.20 -0.96 -15.22
CA ALA A 64 -15.68 -0.04 -16.22
C ALA A 64 -16.27 -0.28 -17.62
N GLY A 65 -16.66 0.81 -18.27
CA GLY A 65 -17.23 0.82 -19.62
C GLY A 65 -18.65 0.24 -19.75
N LYS A 66 -19.27 -0.24 -18.66
CA LYS A 66 -20.65 -0.76 -18.69
C LYS A 66 -21.64 0.35 -18.35
N THR A 67 -22.72 0.41 -19.11
CA THR A 67 -23.73 1.49 -19.01
C THR A 67 -25.14 0.97 -18.72
N ASP A 68 -25.48 -0.26 -19.12
CA ASP A 68 -26.79 -0.86 -18.83
C ASP A 68 -26.91 -1.24 -17.33
N PRO A 69 -27.79 -0.58 -16.55
CA PRO A 69 -27.95 -0.84 -15.12
C PRO A 69 -28.39 -2.28 -14.79
N HIS A 70 -29.06 -2.97 -15.72
CA HIS A 70 -29.58 -4.32 -15.54
C HIS A 70 -28.63 -5.41 -16.04
N ALA A 71 -27.51 -5.03 -16.67
CA ALA A 71 -26.50 -5.97 -17.14
C ALA A 71 -25.98 -6.82 -15.97
N LEU A 72 -26.07 -8.14 -16.12
CA LEU A 72 -25.64 -9.08 -15.10
C LEU A 72 -24.13 -9.32 -15.16
N ILE A 73 -23.42 -8.90 -14.12
CA ILE A 73 -21.96 -9.00 -13.98
C ILE A 73 -21.63 -10.14 -13.02
N TYR A 74 -20.67 -10.98 -13.41
CA TYR A 74 -20.19 -12.09 -12.58
C TYR A 74 -19.34 -11.60 -11.41
N ILE A 75 -19.62 -12.10 -10.21
CA ILE A 75 -18.77 -11.89 -9.04
C ILE A 75 -17.62 -12.90 -9.10
N ASN A 76 -16.45 -12.45 -9.54
CA ASN A 76 -15.27 -13.30 -9.62
C ASN A 76 -14.51 -13.37 -8.28
N GLN A 77 -13.52 -14.26 -8.23
CA GLN A 77 -12.71 -14.44 -7.02
C GLN A 77 -11.96 -13.18 -6.60
N ALA A 78 -11.47 -12.37 -7.54
CA ALA A 78 -10.74 -11.14 -7.24
C ALA A 78 -11.63 -10.10 -6.49
N VAL A 79 -12.87 -9.91 -6.94
CA VAL A 79 -13.85 -9.07 -6.24
C VAL A 79 -14.12 -9.62 -4.84
N ARG A 80 -14.34 -10.93 -4.70
CA ARG A 80 -14.60 -11.55 -3.39
C ARG A 80 -13.43 -11.37 -2.43
N VAL A 81 -12.20 -11.57 -2.89
CA VAL A 81 -10.98 -11.42 -2.09
C VAL A 81 -10.79 -9.97 -1.62
N ASP A 82 -11.08 -8.99 -2.48
CA ASP A 82 -10.96 -7.57 -2.10
C ASP A 82 -12.05 -7.12 -1.13
N LEU A 83 -13.30 -7.54 -1.34
CA LEU A 83 -14.41 -7.20 -0.45
C LEU A 83 -14.29 -7.92 0.91
N ALA A 84 -13.88 -9.19 0.93
CA ALA A 84 -13.61 -9.92 2.16
C ALA A 84 -12.40 -9.32 2.92
N TRP A 85 -11.39 -8.84 2.21
CA TRP A 85 -10.26 -8.14 2.81
C TRP A 85 -10.72 -6.86 3.53
N ALA A 86 -11.61 -6.07 2.93
CA ALA A 86 -12.19 -4.90 3.59
C ALA A 86 -13.08 -5.29 4.78
N ALA A 87 -13.95 -6.29 4.63
CA ALA A 87 -14.85 -6.73 5.68
C ALA A 87 -14.10 -7.16 6.94
N ARG A 88 -13.01 -7.93 6.79
CA ARG A 88 -12.14 -8.35 7.90
C ARG A 88 -11.57 -7.15 8.66
N HIS A 89 -11.03 -6.15 7.95
CA HIS A 89 -10.48 -4.95 8.59
C HIS A 89 -11.52 -4.08 9.26
N ILE A 90 -12.69 -3.92 8.62
CA ILE A 90 -13.82 -3.20 9.23
C ILE A 90 -14.22 -3.92 10.52
N ALA A 91 -14.41 -5.24 10.51
CA ALA A 91 -14.81 -6.01 11.67
C ALA A 91 -13.85 -5.83 12.85
N THR A 92 -12.55 -5.91 12.62
CA THR A 92 -11.52 -5.77 13.67
C THR A 92 -11.23 -4.33 14.07
N SER A 93 -11.67 -3.35 13.29
CA SER A 93 -11.48 -1.94 13.61
C SER A 93 -12.35 -1.51 14.79
N THR A 94 -11.79 -0.71 15.70
CA THR A 94 -12.56 -0.05 16.77
C THR A 94 -13.49 1.05 16.24
N GLY A 95 -13.51 1.30 14.93
CA GLY A 95 -14.28 2.39 14.31
C GLY A 95 -13.70 3.77 14.58
N VAL A 96 -12.70 3.88 15.46
CA VAL A 96 -11.97 5.11 15.79
C VAL A 96 -10.65 5.08 15.05
N HIS A 97 -10.63 5.52 13.79
CA HIS A 97 -9.36 5.78 13.10
C HIS A 97 -9.24 7.26 12.77
N PHE A 98 -8.47 7.94 13.61
CA PHE A 98 -7.74 9.11 13.20
C PHE A 98 -6.55 8.63 12.37
N PHE A 99 -6.53 8.90 11.08
CA PHE A 99 -5.23 9.15 10.45
C PHE A 99 -5.08 10.66 10.41
N GLY A 100 -4.03 11.15 11.07
CA GLY A 100 -3.82 12.52 11.52
C GLY A 100 -4.37 13.59 10.59
N GLN A 101 -5.32 14.38 11.09
CA GLN A 101 -5.64 15.71 10.55
C GLN A 101 -4.49 16.71 10.73
N GLU A 102 -3.37 16.33 11.37
CA GLU A 102 -2.12 17.03 11.11
C GLU A 102 -1.66 16.66 9.71
N GLU A 103 -1.89 17.57 8.78
CA GLU A 103 -1.15 17.66 7.53
C GLU A 103 0.35 17.74 7.88
N TRP A 104 1.02 16.59 7.97
CA TRP A 104 2.46 16.53 8.16
C TRP A 104 3.16 16.29 6.83
N THR A 105 4.17 17.05 6.54
CA THR A 105 5.02 16.87 5.38
C THR A 105 6.32 16.20 5.81
N ALA A 106 7.13 15.73 4.87
CA ALA A 106 8.45 15.24 5.24
C ALA A 106 9.32 16.30 5.96
N ALA A 107 9.01 17.59 5.80
CA ALA A 107 9.68 18.68 6.52
C ALA A 107 9.30 18.74 8.01
N ASP A 108 8.23 18.07 8.45
CA ASP A 108 7.81 18.01 9.86
C ASP A 108 8.51 16.88 10.63
N LEU A 109 9.10 15.92 9.91
CA LEU A 109 9.80 14.80 10.53
C LEU A 109 11.15 15.24 11.12
N ARG A 110 11.57 14.62 12.21
CA ARG A 110 12.77 14.93 12.97
C ARG A 110 13.56 13.66 13.27
N PHE A 111 14.84 13.66 12.89
CA PHE A 111 15.77 12.56 13.17
C PHE A 111 15.85 12.18 14.66
N SER A 112 15.66 13.15 15.56
CA SER A 112 15.72 12.93 17.00
C SER A 112 14.47 12.27 17.60
N GLN A 113 13.40 12.08 16.82
CA GLN A 113 12.17 11.43 17.27
C GLN A 113 12.21 9.92 16.92
N LEU A 114 12.19 9.07 17.95
CA LEU A 114 12.29 7.60 17.80
C LEU A 114 11.10 6.96 17.05
N ASN A 115 10.04 7.72 16.78
CA ASN A 115 8.81 7.30 16.14
C ASN A 115 8.66 7.87 14.71
N GLU A 116 9.71 8.43 14.12
CA GLU A 116 9.67 8.96 12.76
C GLU A 116 10.78 8.33 11.92
N GLU A 117 10.56 8.21 10.61
CA GLU A 117 11.59 7.73 9.69
C GLU A 117 11.44 8.34 8.30
N ILE A 118 12.55 8.45 7.60
CA ILE A 118 12.56 8.73 6.17
C ILE A 118 13.28 7.63 5.40
N ALA A 119 12.79 7.36 4.20
CA ALA A 119 13.42 6.40 3.31
C ALA A 119 13.32 6.84 1.85
N TYR A 120 14.33 6.47 1.08
CA TYR A 120 14.42 6.70 -0.36
C TYR A 120 14.35 5.34 -1.05
N VAL A 121 13.61 5.25 -2.14
CA VAL A 121 13.44 4.02 -2.89
C VAL A 121 13.69 4.24 -4.37
N ASP A 122 14.18 3.19 -5.00
CA ASP A 122 14.38 3.13 -6.45
C ASP A 122 14.32 1.68 -6.92
N ALA A 123 13.90 1.48 -8.17
CA ALA A 123 14.00 0.21 -8.86
C ALA A 123 14.71 0.37 -10.20
N SER A 124 15.54 -0.62 -10.54
CA SER A 124 16.22 -0.67 -11.83
C SER A 124 15.99 -2.00 -12.54
N GLY A 125 16.56 -2.14 -13.74
CA GLY A 125 16.62 -3.42 -14.44
C GLY A 125 17.33 -4.52 -13.65
N VAL A 126 18.17 -4.17 -12.66
CA VAL A 126 19.01 -5.06 -11.87
C VAL A 126 18.36 -5.47 -10.54
N GLY A 127 17.68 -4.56 -9.87
CA GLY A 127 17.19 -4.81 -8.51
C GLY A 127 16.42 -3.65 -7.89
N LEU A 128 16.12 -3.80 -6.61
CA LEU A 128 15.46 -2.80 -5.76
C LEU A 128 16.48 -2.21 -4.80
N GLY A 129 16.45 -0.89 -4.64
CA GLY A 129 17.25 -0.15 -3.68
C GLY A 129 16.37 0.58 -2.67
N LEU A 130 16.63 0.35 -1.38
CA LEU A 130 16.03 1.10 -0.29
C LEU A 130 17.14 1.80 0.48
N PHE A 131 16.93 3.04 0.90
CA PHE A 131 17.92 3.80 1.65
C PHE A 131 17.27 4.56 2.81
N PHE A 132 17.71 4.24 4.04
CA PHE A 132 17.33 4.89 5.29
C PHE A 132 18.50 5.77 5.77
N PRO A 133 18.53 7.07 5.43
CA PRO A 133 19.68 7.95 5.72
C PRO A 133 19.95 8.11 7.21
N TRP A 134 18.88 8.20 8.01
CA TRP A 134 18.96 8.36 9.46
C TRP A 134 19.62 7.17 10.14
N LEU A 135 19.51 5.98 9.55
CA LEU A 135 20.13 4.77 10.06
C LEU A 135 21.49 4.46 9.41
N ASN A 136 21.91 5.28 8.44
CA ASN A 136 23.01 5.01 7.52
C ASN A 136 22.94 3.58 6.94
N LEU A 137 21.74 3.19 6.48
CA LEU A 137 21.42 1.81 6.12
C LEU A 137 20.77 1.74 4.74
N GLY A 138 21.34 0.94 3.87
CA GLY A 138 20.81 0.58 2.57
C GLY A 138 20.34 -0.87 2.54
N TYR A 139 19.35 -1.16 1.70
CA TYR A 139 18.90 -2.52 1.44
C TYR A 139 18.85 -2.77 -0.05
N TYR A 140 19.33 -3.95 -0.46
CA TYR A 140 19.35 -4.40 -1.84
C TYR A 140 18.63 -5.73 -2.01
N CYS A 141 17.79 -5.82 -3.04
CA CYS A 141 17.23 -7.09 -3.51
C CYS A 141 17.51 -7.23 -5.01
N GLU A 142 18.08 -8.36 -5.40
CA GLU A 142 18.21 -8.71 -6.80
C GLU A 142 16.83 -9.01 -7.40
N ARG A 143 16.61 -8.57 -8.64
CA ARG A 143 15.41 -8.91 -9.38
C ARG A 143 15.57 -10.30 -9.99
N SER A 144 14.74 -11.26 -9.58
CA SER A 144 14.71 -12.58 -10.23
C SER A 144 14.34 -12.42 -11.70
N GLY A 145 15.23 -12.82 -12.61
CA GLY A 145 15.09 -12.58 -14.04
C GLY A 145 13.88 -13.29 -14.65
N SER A 146 12.93 -12.49 -15.17
CA SER A 146 11.95 -12.79 -16.24
C SER A 146 10.80 -11.76 -16.27
N ALA A 147 10.71 -10.88 -15.27
CA ALA A 147 9.66 -9.87 -15.25
C ALA A 147 9.86 -8.85 -16.40
N PRO A 148 8.86 -8.68 -17.30
CA PRO A 148 8.95 -7.76 -18.41
C PRO A 148 9.39 -6.36 -17.96
N LEU A 149 10.28 -5.72 -18.73
CA LEU A 149 10.71 -4.31 -18.52
C LEU A 149 9.51 -3.35 -18.41
N GLU A 150 8.35 -3.74 -18.96
CA GLU A 150 7.07 -3.03 -18.90
C GLU A 150 6.48 -2.88 -17.49
N THR A 151 7.11 -3.44 -16.45
CA THR A 151 6.64 -3.31 -15.06
C THR A 151 7.64 -2.62 -14.15
N ILE A 152 8.53 -1.75 -14.69
CA ILE A 152 9.40 -0.91 -13.84
C ILE A 152 8.59 -0.15 -12.77
N PHE A 153 7.41 0.36 -13.14
CA PHE A 153 6.48 0.98 -12.20
C PHE A 153 6.01 0.02 -11.08
N PHE A 154 5.77 -1.26 -11.38
CA PHE A 154 5.45 -2.24 -10.34
C PHE A 154 6.62 -2.41 -9.37
N PHE A 155 7.86 -2.47 -9.87
CA PHE A 155 9.05 -2.61 -9.03
C PHE A 155 9.32 -1.36 -8.18
N GLU A 156 9.07 -0.16 -8.71
CA GLU A 156 9.09 1.09 -7.93
C GLU A 156 8.05 1.05 -6.80
N GLY A 157 6.84 0.58 -7.12
CA GLY A 157 5.80 0.37 -6.12
C GLY A 157 6.15 -0.72 -5.10
N LEU A 158 6.84 -1.78 -5.53
CA LEU A 158 7.30 -2.86 -4.67
C LEU A 158 8.42 -2.40 -3.74
N ALA A 159 9.35 -1.57 -4.19
CA ALA A 159 10.38 -0.95 -3.37
C ALA A 159 9.73 -0.06 -2.28
N THR A 160 8.72 0.73 -2.65
CA THR A 160 7.91 1.52 -1.70
C THR A 160 7.21 0.64 -0.68
N CYS A 161 6.54 -0.43 -1.13
CA CYS A 161 5.90 -1.41 -0.24
C CYS A 161 6.91 -2.06 0.71
N ALA A 162 8.09 -2.45 0.20
CA ALA A 162 9.15 -3.05 0.98
C ALA A 162 9.71 -2.11 2.04
N VAL A 163 9.82 -0.80 1.77
CA VAL A 163 10.19 0.19 2.80
C VAL A 163 9.18 0.22 3.93
N ILE A 164 7.87 0.19 3.63
CA ILE A 164 6.83 0.22 4.67
C ILE A 164 6.94 -1.02 5.58
N HIS A 165 7.15 -2.20 4.99
CA HIS A 165 7.41 -3.45 5.73
C HIS A 165 8.71 -3.40 6.54
N THR A 166 9.78 -2.86 5.95
CA THR A 166 11.10 -2.77 6.59
C THR A 166 11.05 -1.80 7.76
N ALA A 167 10.43 -0.63 7.59
CA ALA A 167 10.25 0.36 8.64
C ALA A 167 9.45 -0.24 9.82
N ALA A 168 8.35 -0.94 9.54
CA ALA A 168 7.52 -1.56 10.56
C ALA A 168 8.26 -2.62 11.40
N THR A 169 9.06 -3.47 10.76
CA THR A 169 9.71 -4.62 11.40
C THR A 169 11.08 -4.31 11.99
N HIS A 170 11.91 -3.53 11.28
CA HIS A 170 13.28 -3.25 11.67
C HIS A 170 13.36 -2.25 12.83
N LEU A 171 12.57 -1.18 12.76
CA LEU A 171 12.66 -0.11 13.75
C LEU A 171 12.00 -0.50 15.08
N ARG A 172 10.97 -1.34 15.06
CA ARG A 172 10.43 -1.95 16.29
C ARG A 172 11.47 -2.72 17.10
N ARG A 173 12.43 -3.36 16.44
CA ARG A 173 13.52 -4.08 17.13
C ARG A 173 14.52 -3.14 17.81
N ARG A 174 14.52 -1.83 17.48
CA ARG A 174 15.46 -0.84 18.01
C ARG A 174 14.95 -0.05 19.22
N GLY A 175 13.66 -0.05 19.53
CA GLY A 175 13.11 0.71 20.68
C GLY A 175 11.64 1.09 20.54
N ALA A 176 11.07 1.67 21.60
CA ALA A 176 9.64 1.85 21.88
C ALA A 176 8.73 2.06 20.65
N ALA A 177 7.78 1.14 20.47
CA ALA A 177 6.65 1.13 19.52
C ALA A 177 6.95 1.09 18.00
N GLY A 178 8.15 1.46 17.53
CA GLY A 178 8.46 1.63 16.09
C GLY A 178 7.94 2.96 15.52
N PRO A 179 8.22 3.29 14.23
CA PRO A 179 7.81 4.56 13.66
C PRO A 179 6.29 4.63 13.53
N LYS A 180 5.74 5.79 13.89
CA LYS A 180 4.35 6.19 13.68
C LYS A 180 4.18 7.00 12.40
N ARG A 181 5.23 7.67 11.92
CA ARG A 181 5.22 8.43 10.67
C ARG A 181 6.43 8.03 9.81
N VAL A 182 6.20 7.69 8.55
CA VAL A 182 7.25 7.34 7.60
C VAL A 182 7.07 8.12 6.31
N ALA A 183 8.04 8.94 5.93
CA ALA A 183 8.10 9.54 4.60
C ALA A 183 8.90 8.64 3.66
N VAL A 184 8.32 8.32 2.50
CA VAL A 184 9.00 7.57 1.44
C VAL A 184 9.20 8.48 0.24
N PHE A 185 10.43 8.60 -0.23
CA PHE A 185 10.79 9.39 -1.39
C PHE A 185 11.09 8.48 -2.58
N THR A 186 10.50 8.80 -3.72
CA THR A 186 10.70 8.10 -5.00
C THR A 186 10.67 9.12 -6.13
N ASP A 187 11.38 8.87 -7.22
CA ASP A 187 11.29 9.66 -8.45
C ASP A 187 10.17 9.20 -9.39
N ASN A 188 9.42 8.16 -9.00
CA ASN A 188 8.29 7.66 -9.78
C ASN A 188 6.96 8.30 -9.33
N SER A 189 6.48 9.26 -10.12
CA SER A 189 5.21 9.96 -9.87
C SER A 189 3.98 9.05 -9.88
N ASN A 190 3.98 7.95 -10.65
CA ASN A 190 2.90 6.98 -10.63
C ASN A 190 2.84 6.25 -9.27
N THR A 191 4.00 5.93 -8.69
CA THR A 191 4.10 5.33 -7.35
C THR A 191 3.54 6.26 -6.29
N VAL A 192 3.93 7.54 -6.33
CA VAL A 192 3.35 8.59 -5.48
C VAL A 192 1.82 8.61 -5.61
N GLY A 193 1.32 8.60 -6.86
CA GLY A 193 -0.11 8.64 -7.15
C GLY A 193 -0.89 7.48 -6.53
N ILE A 194 -0.44 6.23 -6.70
CA ILE A 194 -1.19 5.06 -6.20
C ILE A 194 -1.14 4.94 -4.68
N PHE A 195 0.00 5.25 -4.03
CA PHE A 195 0.13 5.11 -2.58
C PHE A 195 -0.57 6.22 -1.80
N ASN A 196 -0.59 7.46 -2.32
CA ASN A 196 -1.29 8.56 -1.67
C ASN A 196 -2.80 8.52 -1.92
N SER A 197 -3.25 8.11 -3.12
CA SER A 197 -4.68 8.00 -3.41
C SER A 197 -5.31 6.71 -2.88
N LEU A 198 -4.49 5.67 -2.68
CA LEU A 198 -4.90 4.29 -2.41
C LEU A 198 -5.86 3.73 -3.47
N ARG A 199 -5.69 4.18 -4.71
CA ARG A 199 -6.43 3.74 -5.88
C ARG A 199 -5.44 3.27 -6.93
N ALA A 200 -5.59 2.03 -7.37
CA ALA A 200 -4.78 1.47 -8.45
C ALA A 200 -5.60 0.51 -9.30
N THR A 201 -5.10 0.23 -10.50
CA THR A 201 -5.62 -0.89 -11.30
C THR A 201 -5.29 -2.22 -10.62
N PRO A 202 -6.01 -3.32 -10.94
CA PRO A 202 -5.83 -4.60 -10.26
C PRO A 202 -4.39 -5.12 -10.23
N GLY A 203 -3.57 -4.81 -11.24
CA GLY A 203 -2.17 -5.26 -11.34
C GLY A 203 -1.24 -4.70 -10.25
N TYR A 204 -1.59 -3.57 -9.63
CA TYR A 204 -0.80 -2.96 -8.54
C TYR A 204 -1.50 -3.04 -7.18
N ASN A 205 -2.74 -3.52 -7.15
CA ASN A 205 -3.59 -3.46 -5.95
C ASN A 205 -3.05 -4.35 -4.81
N THR A 206 -2.31 -5.41 -5.13
CA THR A 206 -1.65 -6.27 -4.15
C THR A 206 -0.59 -5.52 -3.35
N LEU A 207 0.15 -4.60 -3.98
CA LEU A 207 1.13 -3.73 -3.32
C LEU A 207 0.46 -2.84 -2.28
N LEU A 208 -0.67 -2.23 -2.65
CA LEU A 208 -1.42 -1.33 -1.77
C LEU A 208 -2.04 -2.09 -0.59
N LYS A 209 -2.66 -3.26 -0.85
CA LYS A 209 -3.25 -4.09 0.23
C LYS A 209 -2.18 -4.56 1.21
N SER A 210 -1.04 -5.04 0.71
CA SER A 210 0.10 -5.46 1.55
C SER A 210 0.62 -4.30 2.42
N ALA A 211 0.81 -3.12 1.82
CA ALA A 211 1.23 -1.94 2.56
C ALA A 211 0.18 -1.49 3.59
N VAL A 212 -1.10 -1.54 3.26
CA VAL A 212 -2.20 -1.17 4.18
C VAL A 212 -2.30 -2.16 5.35
N ASP A 213 -2.13 -3.46 5.12
CA ASP A 213 -2.15 -4.46 6.19
C ASP A 213 -1.07 -4.16 7.23
N VAL A 214 0.14 -3.81 6.80
CA VAL A 214 1.23 -3.38 7.68
C VAL A 214 0.90 -2.06 8.37
N ARG A 215 0.42 -1.05 7.64
CA ARG A 215 0.08 0.25 8.22
C ARG A 215 -0.98 0.14 9.32
N LEU A 216 -2.01 -0.66 9.10
CA LEU A 216 -3.06 -0.89 10.09
C LEU A 216 -2.56 -1.71 11.27
N HIS A 217 -1.80 -2.79 11.02
CA HIS A 217 -1.31 -3.66 12.09
C HIS A 217 -0.32 -2.94 13.03
N PHE A 218 0.58 -2.14 12.46
CA PHE A 218 1.61 -1.44 13.24
C PHE A 218 1.23 0.00 13.60
N ASP A 219 0.07 0.47 13.15
CA ASP A 219 -0.41 1.84 13.34
C ASP A 219 0.65 2.86 12.87
N ILE A 220 0.94 2.78 11.57
CA ILE A 220 1.94 3.60 10.86
C ILE A 220 1.24 4.46 9.82
N ASP A 221 1.42 5.77 9.93
CA ASP A 221 1.08 6.71 8.88
C ASP A 221 2.23 6.86 7.89
N VAL A 222 1.91 6.82 6.60
CA VAL A 222 2.90 6.81 5.52
C VAL A 222 2.51 7.85 4.49
N ARG A 223 3.49 8.68 4.10
CA ARG A 223 3.34 9.63 2.99
C ARG A 223 4.43 9.38 1.96
N VAL A 224 4.03 9.27 0.70
CA VAL A 224 4.95 9.08 -0.42
C VAL A 224 5.14 10.41 -1.13
N HIS A 225 6.38 10.80 -1.34
CA HIS A 225 6.77 12.08 -1.90
C HIS A 225 7.60 11.89 -3.16
N HIS A 226 7.32 12.72 -4.16
CA HIS A 226 8.12 12.78 -5.38
C HIS A 226 9.41 13.56 -5.13
N ILE A 227 10.54 13.06 -5.62
CA ILE A 227 11.82 13.79 -5.72
C ILE A 227 12.36 13.70 -7.14
N SER A 228 13.32 14.56 -7.50
CA SER A 228 14.00 14.41 -8.78
C SER A 228 14.92 13.18 -8.76
N GLY A 229 15.08 12.50 -9.89
CA GLY A 229 16.05 11.40 -9.99
C GLY A 229 17.49 11.84 -9.68
N SER A 230 17.83 13.11 -9.95
CA SER A 230 19.12 13.70 -9.56
C SER A 230 19.32 13.82 -8.04
N ASP A 231 18.25 13.80 -7.26
CA ASP A 231 18.29 13.81 -5.79
C ASP A 231 18.22 12.38 -5.21
N ASN A 232 17.80 11.38 -6.00
CA ASN A 232 17.62 9.98 -5.57
C ASN A 232 18.88 9.10 -5.74
N ARG A 233 20.06 9.71 -5.76
CA ARG A 233 21.31 9.06 -6.23
C ARG A 233 21.73 7.84 -5.42
N VAL A 234 21.45 7.83 -4.12
CA VAL A 234 21.87 6.71 -3.24
C VAL A 234 20.98 5.50 -3.50
N ALA A 235 19.66 5.67 -3.56
CA ALA A 235 18.74 4.57 -3.83
C ALA A 235 18.95 4.02 -5.25
N ASP A 236 19.14 4.89 -6.25
CA ASP A 236 19.48 4.49 -7.64
C ASP A 236 20.79 3.69 -7.71
N ALA A 237 21.84 4.15 -7.03
CA ALA A 237 23.09 3.41 -6.97
C ALA A 237 22.91 2.02 -6.32
N ILE A 238 22.12 1.92 -5.24
CA ILE A 238 21.83 0.64 -4.59
C ILE A 238 21.02 -0.26 -5.54
N SER A 239 19.95 0.24 -6.16
CA SER A 239 19.05 -0.54 -7.03
C SER A 239 19.81 -1.13 -8.23
N ARG A 240 20.83 -0.43 -8.73
CA ARG A 240 21.70 -0.85 -9.84
C ARG A 240 22.90 -1.70 -9.43
N ARG A 241 23.01 -2.09 -8.15
CA ARG A 241 24.18 -2.79 -7.58
C ARG A 241 25.49 -1.99 -7.68
N GLN A 242 25.42 -0.66 -7.77
CA GLN A 242 26.57 0.24 -7.78
C GLN A 242 26.98 0.62 -6.33
N PHE A 243 27.27 -0.38 -5.50
CA PHE A 243 27.52 -0.19 -4.06
C PHE A 243 28.70 0.74 -3.77
N ALA A 244 29.76 0.70 -4.59
CA ALA A 244 30.90 1.60 -4.46
C ALA A 244 30.48 3.07 -4.66
N ALA A 245 29.57 3.35 -5.61
CA ALA A 245 29.04 4.69 -5.82
C ALA A 245 28.15 5.15 -4.65
N ALA A 246 27.30 4.25 -4.12
CA ALA A 246 26.49 4.55 -2.94
C ALA A 246 27.37 4.87 -1.70
N LEU A 247 28.45 4.11 -1.47
CA LEU A 247 29.42 4.34 -0.41
C LEU A 247 30.22 5.64 -0.59
N ALA A 248 30.52 6.03 -1.83
CA ALA A 248 31.18 7.30 -2.12
C ALA A 248 30.26 8.50 -1.82
N LEU A 249 28.94 8.35 -2.02
CA LEU A 249 27.95 9.37 -1.67
C LEU A 249 27.69 9.45 -0.17
N VAL A 250 27.67 8.31 0.51
CA VAL A 250 27.41 8.21 1.95
C VAL A 250 28.47 7.32 2.60
N PRO A 251 29.58 7.90 3.08
CA PRO A 251 30.61 7.15 3.78
C PRO A 251 30.05 6.41 5.01
N GLY A 252 30.43 5.14 5.16
CA GLY A 252 29.98 4.28 6.26
C GLY A 252 28.59 3.64 6.05
N LEU A 253 27.96 3.86 4.90
CA LEU A 253 26.70 3.20 4.54
C LEU A 253 26.81 1.68 4.63
N ARG A 254 25.94 1.06 5.42
CA ARG A 254 25.83 -0.40 5.48
C ARG A 254 24.77 -0.85 4.48
N ILE A 255 25.10 -1.74 3.56
CA ILE A 255 24.13 -2.28 2.58
C ILE A 255 23.85 -3.73 2.93
N LEU A 256 22.58 -4.06 3.19
CA LEU A 256 22.13 -5.40 3.57
C LEU A 256 21.22 -6.01 2.50
N PRO A 257 21.20 -7.34 2.34
CA PRO A 257 20.20 -7.98 1.51
C PRO A 257 18.81 -7.91 2.17
N PHE A 258 17.75 -7.91 1.38
CA PHE A 258 16.38 -8.13 1.88
C PHE A 258 15.56 -8.97 0.91
N THR A 259 14.43 -9.48 1.39
CA THR A 259 13.41 -10.13 0.55
C THR A 259 12.16 -9.25 0.54
N PRO A 260 11.64 -8.88 -0.64
CA PRO A 260 10.44 -8.07 -0.72
C PRO A 260 9.22 -8.82 -0.16
N PRO A 261 8.16 -8.10 0.25
CA PRO A 261 6.95 -8.71 0.79
C PRO A 261 6.34 -9.72 -0.20
N ARG A 262 6.21 -10.98 0.23
CA ARG A 262 5.76 -12.07 -0.65
C ARG A 262 4.28 -11.96 -1.00
N ASP A 263 3.49 -11.45 -0.07
CA ASP A 263 2.06 -11.17 -0.25
C ASP A 263 1.81 -10.07 -1.30
N ALA A 264 2.68 -9.05 -1.35
CA ALA A 264 2.66 -8.04 -2.41
C ALA A 264 2.93 -8.63 -3.81
N LEU A 265 3.72 -9.71 -3.86
CA LEU A 265 4.03 -10.51 -5.06
C LEU A 265 2.98 -11.59 -5.37
N GLY A 266 1.86 -11.64 -4.63
CA GLY A 266 0.75 -12.55 -4.89
C GLY A 266 0.80 -13.87 -4.12
N ALA A 267 1.74 -14.06 -3.19
CA ALA A 267 1.68 -15.18 -2.24
C ALA A 267 0.54 -14.95 -1.22
N PRO A 268 0.04 -16.00 -0.55
CA PRO A 268 -0.85 -15.83 0.60
C PRO A 268 -0.16 -15.01 1.69
N ALA A 269 -0.90 -14.08 2.34
CA ALA A 269 -0.43 -13.44 3.56
C ALA A 269 -0.24 -14.51 4.66
N LEU A 270 0.87 -14.44 5.40
CA LEU A 270 1.18 -15.33 6.52
C LEU A 270 0.27 -15.05 7.73
#